data_AF-A0A7Y9E0I0-F1
#
_entry.id   AF-A0A7Y9E0I0-F1
#
_cell.length_a   1.000
_cell.length_b   1.000
_cell.length_c   1.000
_cell.angle_alpha   90.00
_cell.angle_beta   90.00
_cell.angle_gamma   90.00
#
_symmetry.space_group_name_H-M   'P 1'
#
loop_
_entity.id
_entity.type
_entity.pdbx_description
1 polymer ?
#
loop_
_entity_poly.entity_id
_entity_poly.type
_entity_poly.pdbx_seq_one_letter_code
_entity_poly.pdbx_strand_id
1 'polypeptide(L)'
;MAAPVDHGADRAHWLTCALDGRDHAVLEHDPVTGAHRAACARTVWASSLASPPAARCGECADATGETDAERRPSLLARLRGLRAA
;
A
#
# COMPACT_ATOMS: atom_id res chain seq x y z
N MET A 1 -31.03 3.70 17.44
CA MET A 1 -30.73 3.72 16.00
C MET A 1 -29.32 4.30 15.87
N ALA A 2 -28.31 3.48 15.59
CA ALA A 2 -26.92 3.95 15.49
C ALA A 2 -26.74 4.67 14.15
N ALA A 3 -26.20 5.89 14.19
CA ALA A 3 -25.91 6.67 12.99
C ALA A 3 -24.83 5.97 12.14
N PRO A 4 -24.91 6.03 10.80
CA PRO A 4 -23.80 5.63 9.96
C PRO A 4 -22.62 6.55 10.26
N VAL A 5 -21.53 5.96 10.74
CA VAL A 5 -20.28 6.68 10.95
C VAL A 5 -19.68 6.96 9.57
N ASP A 6 -19.72 8.23 9.15
CA ASP A 6 -18.98 8.71 8.00
C ASP A 6 -17.48 8.60 8.32
N HIS A 7 -16.88 7.47 7.95
CA HIS A 7 -15.42 7.34 7.91
C HIS A 7 -14.97 8.14 6.70
N GLY A 8 -14.78 9.44 6.88
CA GLY A 8 -14.26 10.33 5.86
C GLY A 8 -13.03 9.70 5.23
N ALA A 9 -13.16 9.24 3.97
CA ALA A 9 -12.13 8.56 3.19
C ALA A 9 -11.16 7.74 4.05
N ASP A 10 -11.64 6.60 4.58
CA ASP A 10 -10.80 5.61 5.27
C ASP A 10 -9.56 5.35 4.41
N ARG A 11 -8.40 5.88 4.84
CA ARG A 11 -7.19 5.82 4.03
C ARG A 11 -6.81 4.36 3.89
N ALA A 12 -6.85 3.85 2.66
CA ALA A 12 -6.54 2.45 2.38
C ALA A 12 -5.19 2.05 3.01
N HIS A 13 -5.20 0.93 3.73
CA HIS A 13 -4.00 0.41 4.38
C HIS A 13 -3.15 -0.35 3.36
N TRP A 14 -1.84 -0.08 3.29
CA TRP A 14 -0.95 -0.75 2.33
C TRP A 14 -0.26 -1.94 2.97
N LEU A 15 -0.28 -3.09 2.29
CA LEU A 15 0.26 -4.34 2.78
C LEU A 15 1.02 -5.09 1.69
N THR A 16 2.21 -5.59 2.03
CA THR A 16 3.03 -6.42 1.13
C THR A 16 2.41 -7.81 1.02
N CYS A 17 2.02 -8.19 -0.19
CA CYS A 17 1.41 -9.49 -0.46
C CYS A 17 2.47 -10.59 -0.44
N ALA A 18 2.19 -11.69 0.27
CA ALA A 18 3.07 -12.85 0.37
C ALA A 18 3.27 -13.60 -0.96
N LEU A 19 2.37 -13.42 -1.94
CA LEU A 19 2.43 -14.13 -3.23
C LEU A 19 3.29 -13.43 -4.27
N ASP A 20 3.10 -12.11 -4.44
CA ASP A 20 3.74 -11.33 -5.51
C ASP A 20 4.79 -10.35 -5.00
N GLY A 21 4.90 -10.19 -3.67
CA GLY A 21 5.86 -9.29 -3.04
C GLY A 21 5.61 -7.81 -3.35
N ARG A 22 4.41 -7.43 -3.79
CA ARG A 22 4.01 -6.03 -4.04
C ARG A 22 3.13 -5.50 -2.92
N ASP A 23 3.13 -4.18 -2.75
CA ASP A 23 2.23 -3.52 -1.81
C ASP A 23 0.87 -3.30 -2.47
N HIS A 24 -0.20 -3.78 -1.82
CA HIS A 24 -1.58 -3.60 -2.25
C HIS A 24 -2.33 -2.73 -1.26
N ALA A 25 -3.20 -1.85 -1.77
CA ALA A 25 -4.10 -1.05 -0.97
C ALA A 25 -5.29 -1.91 -0.52
N VAL A 26 -5.31 -2.28 0.76
CA VAL A 26 -6.32 -3.09 1.41
C VAL A 26 -7.49 -2.22 1.86
N LEU A 27 -8.70 -2.69 1.54
CA LEU A 27 -9.97 -2.08 1.93
C LEU A 27 -10.68 -2.88 3.02
N GLU A 28 -10.52 -4.19 3.02
CA GLU A 28 -11.21 -5.09 3.94
C GLU A 28 -10.29 -6.21 4.42
N HIS A 29 -10.48 -6.66 5.66
CA HIS A 29 -9.80 -7.80 6.24
C HIS A 29 -10.82 -8.86 6.67
N ASP A 30 -10.59 -10.10 6.26
CA ASP A 30 -11.32 -11.26 6.74
C ASP A 30 -10.54 -11.89 7.92
N PRO A 31 -11.04 -11.75 9.16
CA PRO A 31 -10.37 -12.27 10.35
C PRO A 31 -10.44 -13.80 10.48
N VAL A 32 -11.33 -14.47 9.74
CA VAL A 32 -11.49 -15.94 9.77
C VAL A 32 -10.42 -16.61 8.92
N THR A 33 -10.21 -16.09 7.71
CA THR A 33 -9.24 -16.66 6.77
C THR A 33 -7.87 -15.99 6.85
N GLY A 34 -7.78 -14.82 7.49
CA GLY A 34 -6.59 -13.99 7.48
C GLY A 34 -6.33 -13.31 6.13
N ALA A 35 -7.29 -13.37 5.21
CA ALA A 35 -7.19 -12.75 3.90
C ALA A 35 -7.52 -11.26 3.96
N HIS A 36 -6.99 -10.51 3.00
CA HIS A 36 -7.29 -9.10 2.81
C HIS A 36 -7.83 -8.87 1.41
N ARG A 37 -8.82 -7.99 1.26
CA ARG A 37 -9.35 -7.58 -0.04
C ARG A 37 -8.73 -6.26 -0.46
N ALA A 38 -8.03 -6.28 -1.59
CA ALA A 38 -7.38 -5.11 -2.14
C ALA A 38 -8.31 -4.30 -3.07
N ALA A 39 -7.97 -3.03 -3.30
CA ALA A 39 -8.66 -2.15 -4.24
C ALA A 39 -8.65 -2.67 -5.68
N CYS A 40 -7.61 -3.42 -6.07
CA CYS A 40 -7.54 -4.15 -7.35
C CYS A 40 -8.43 -5.41 -7.39
N ALA A 41 -9.34 -5.59 -6.43
CA ALA A 41 -10.23 -6.74 -6.25
C ALA A 41 -9.54 -8.10 -6.01
N ARG A 42 -8.21 -8.13 -5.88
CA ARG A 42 -7.47 -9.35 -5.52
C ARG A 42 -7.55 -9.64 -4.03
N THR A 43 -7.54 -10.93 -3.71
CA THR A 43 -7.28 -11.45 -2.37
C THR A 43 -5.76 -11.42 -2.12
N VAL A 44 -5.35 -10.80 -1.01
CA VAL A 44 -3.94 -10.67 -0.63
C VAL A 44 -3.71 -11.18 0.78
N TRP A 45 -2.50 -11.65 1.06
CA TRP A 45 -2.10 -12.18 2.36
C TRP A 45 -0.89 -11.42 2.88
N ALA A 46 -0.92 -11.09 4.17
CA ALA A 46 0.18 -10.42 4.85
C ALA A 46 1.50 -11.20 4.71
N SER A 47 2.51 -10.60 4.09
CA SER A 47 3.87 -11.10 4.18
C SER A 47 4.56 -10.54 5.42
N SER A 48 5.33 -11.38 6.13
CA SER A 48 6.23 -10.92 7.19
C SER A 48 7.47 -10.19 6.65
N LEU A 49 7.67 -10.18 5.33
CA LEU A 49 8.80 -9.56 4.65
C LEU A 49 8.55 -8.04 4.48
N ALA A 50 8.61 -7.29 5.58
CA ALA A 50 8.37 -5.85 5.58
C ALA A 50 9.62 -5.00 5.21
N SER A 51 10.64 -5.57 4.57
CA SER A 51 11.84 -4.80 4.18
C SER A 51 12.66 -5.43 3.06
N PRO A 52 13.08 -4.63 2.03
CA PRO A 52 12.78 -3.21 1.77
C PRO A 52 11.32 -2.96 1.30
N PRO A 53 10.83 -1.70 1.29
CA PRO A 53 9.45 -1.39 0.86
C PRO A 53 9.24 -1.81 -0.59
N ALA A 54 8.25 -2.69 -0.80
CA ALA A 54 7.93 -3.23 -2.10
C ALA A 54 7.43 -2.15 -3.07
N ALA A 55 7.39 -2.49 -4.35
CA ALA A 55 6.71 -1.65 -5.33
C ALA A 55 5.19 -1.71 -5.08
N ARG A 56 4.52 -0.56 -5.15
CA ARG A 56 3.05 -0.50 -5.11
C ARG A 56 2.46 -1.16 -6.35
N CYS A 57 1.36 -1.88 -6.18
CA CYS A 57 0.54 -2.32 -7.28
C CYS A 57 -0.03 -1.10 -8.03
N GLY A 58 0.19 -1.03 -9.36
CA GLY A 58 -0.31 0.08 -10.19
C GLY A 58 -1.83 0.24 -10.12
N GLU A 59 -2.58 -0.86 -10.24
CA GLU A 59 -4.05 -0.84 -10.16
C GLU A 59 -4.55 -0.30 -8.80
N CYS A 60 -3.86 -0.65 -7.71
CA CYS A 60 -4.18 -0.13 -6.38
C CYS A 60 -3.81 1.36 -6.26
N ALA A 61 -2.66 1.77 -6.80
CA ALA A 61 -2.21 3.16 -6.79
C ALA A 61 -3.17 4.07 -7.57
N ASP A 62 -3.63 3.62 -8.73
CA ASP A 62 -4.62 4.32 -9.54
C ASP A 62 -5.96 4.43 -8.81
N ALA A 63 -6.42 3.32 -8.20
CA ALA A 63 -7.70 3.27 -7.48
C ALA A 63 -7.72 4.17 -6.23
N THR A 64 -6.58 4.33 -5.54
CA THR A 64 -6.48 5.19 -4.36
C THR A 64 -6.03 6.62 -4.67
N GLY A 65 -5.76 6.95 -5.94
CA GLY A 65 -5.22 8.26 -6.34
C GLY A 65 -3.79 8.51 -5.83
N GLU A 66 -3.09 7.45 -5.42
CA GLU A 66 -1.78 7.50 -4.77
C GLU A 66 -0.71 7.02 -5.74
N THR A 67 -0.39 7.86 -6.73
CA THR A 67 0.73 7.56 -7.65
C THR A 67 2.06 7.50 -6.86
N ASP A 68 2.98 6.61 -7.26
CA ASP A 68 4.32 6.44 -6.65
C ASP A 68 5.18 7.73 -6.68
N ALA A 69 4.67 8.82 -7.26
CA ALA A 69 5.27 10.15 -7.27
C ALA A 69 5.51 10.74 -5.86
N GLU A 70 4.82 10.24 -4.83
CA GLU A 70 5.00 10.69 -3.45
C GLU A 70 6.07 9.90 -2.67
N ARG A 71 6.76 8.95 -3.32
CA ARG A 71 7.96 8.33 -2.76
C ARG A 71 9.07 9.38 -2.75
N ARG A 72 9.16 10.15 -1.65
CA ARG A 72 10.27 11.07 -1.34
C ARG A 72 11.57 10.42 -1.83
N PRO A 73 12.41 11.13 -2.60
CA PRO A 73 13.63 10.55 -3.15
C PRO A 73 14.42 9.95 -2.00
N SER A 74 14.86 8.70 -2.19
CA SER A 74 15.63 7.99 -1.18
C SER A 74 16.79 8.87 -0.70
N LEU A 75 17.15 8.75 0.58
CA LEU A 75 18.27 9.51 1.14
C LEU A 75 19.56 9.31 0.31
N LEU A 76 19.72 8.12 -0.28
CA LEU A 76 20.77 7.80 -1.27
C LEU A 76 20.70 8.65 -2.55
N ALA A 77 19.50 8.86 -3.13
CA ALA A 77 19.33 9.73 -4.28
C ALA A 77 19.64 11.19 -3.95
N ARG A 78 19.24 11.66 -2.76
CA ARG A 78 19.58 13.02 -2.28
C ARG A 78 21.09 13.20 -2.07
N LEU A 79 21.74 12.23 -1.43
CA LEU A 79 23.19 12.26 -1.17
C LEU A 79 24.02 12.22 -2.47
N ARG A 80 23.56 11.51 -3.50
CA ARG A 80 24.22 11.50 -4.82
C ARG A 80 24.12 12.86 -5.52
N GLY A 81 22.98 13.56 -5.40
CA GLY A 81 22.82 14.91 -5.94
C GLY A 81 23.72 15.95 -5.26
N LEU A 82 23.94 15.82 -3.94
CA LEU A 82 24.81 16.72 -3.17
C LEU A 82 26.31 16.57 -3.48
N ARG A 83 26.75 15.42 -4.00
CA ARG A 83 28.15 15.19 -4.39
C ARG A 83 28.51 15.69 -5.79
N ALA A 84 27.52 16.16 -6.54
CA ALA A 84 27.69 16.67 -7.90
C ALA A 84 27.60 18.21 -8.00
N ALA A 85 27.50 18.90 -6.85
CA ALA A 85 27.44 20.36 -6.75
C ALA A 85 28.74 20.92 -6.14
#